data_AF-A0A9D8BMS0-F1
#
_entry.id   AF-A0A9D8BMS0-F1
#
_cell.length_a   1.000
_cell.length_b   1.000
_cell.length_c   1.000
_cell.angle_alpha   90.00
_cell.angle_beta   90.00
_cell.angle_gamma   90.00
#
_symmetry.space_group_name_H-M   'P 1'
#
loop_
_entity.id
_entity.type
_entity.pdbx_description
1 polymer ?
#
loop_
_entity_poly.entity_id
_entity_poly.type
_entity_poly.pdbx_seq_one_letter_code
_entity_poly.pdbx_strand_id
1 'polypeptide(L)'
;AELVFQRVEVVNNTDSQFTNVADVNGDGKPDIVAFGDGKDGFLSWYEYPGFQHHIVQRGNFNPGRPLAADIDKDGDMDFVVAKESDRHIYWYENPSPKGNPATNLWKEHHVGSTKDAKKGDYIKDYGVADLDGDGRMDIVVCTFDSPADVFLYFQDGPDSWQKKVHTYQNGHEGLDIGDIDGDGDPDIVTNGRWFETPANPRKADLIEHNIDDKWHNQSGGWQRNATMIRVADIDGNGRLDVVISHSEMENYPLSWYSATDPKGKWTEHKIDPSYGWCQTLDVGDVDGDGDLDVLAGRFTRPTPPDVPPPHDIRIYFNPGKGRGDWTKQIVPSDGGIYFGHLADIGNDGDLDIVGPRTYFTGPIRIFVNQARSK
;
A
#
# COMPACT_ATOMS: atom_id res chain seq x y z
N ALA A 1 -17.40 4.07 -20.24
CA ALA A 1 -17.19 3.24 -21.45
C ALA A 1 -16.08 2.25 -21.13
N GLU A 2 -15.96 1.11 -21.82
CA GLU A 2 -14.86 0.18 -21.49
C GLU A 2 -13.50 0.86 -21.76
N LEU A 3 -12.66 0.89 -20.74
CA LEU A 3 -11.32 1.46 -20.81
C LEU A 3 -10.41 0.56 -21.64
N VAL A 4 -9.45 1.14 -22.36
CA VAL A 4 -8.48 0.39 -23.15
C VAL A 4 -7.12 0.51 -22.48
N PHE A 5 -6.47 -0.63 -22.27
CA PHE A 5 -5.16 -0.68 -21.62
C PHE A 5 -4.09 -1.20 -22.58
N GLN A 6 -2.97 -0.49 -22.68
CA GLN A 6 -1.75 -0.97 -23.30
C GLN A 6 -0.81 -1.53 -22.23
N ARG A 7 -0.45 -2.81 -22.36
CA ARG A 7 0.50 -3.44 -21.44
C ARG A 7 1.94 -3.11 -21.81
N VAL A 8 2.73 -2.69 -20.82
CA VAL A 8 4.18 -2.48 -20.91
C VAL A 8 4.88 -3.34 -19.85
N GLU A 9 5.91 -4.08 -20.27
CA GLU A 9 6.78 -4.82 -19.34
C GLU A 9 7.99 -3.94 -18.99
N VAL A 10 8.19 -3.67 -17.70
CA VAL A 10 9.24 -2.78 -17.20
C VAL A 10 10.48 -3.60 -16.88
N VAL A 11 10.30 -4.69 -16.13
CA VAL A 11 11.39 -5.61 -15.74
C VAL A 11 10.89 -7.04 -15.84
N ASN A 12 11.63 -7.90 -16.56
CA ASN A 12 11.22 -9.28 -16.82
C ASN A 12 11.74 -10.32 -15.81
N ASN A 13 12.85 -10.04 -15.15
CA ASN A 13 13.44 -10.91 -14.13
C ASN A 13 13.67 -10.10 -12.86
N THR A 14 12.69 -10.11 -11.96
CA THR A 14 12.86 -9.56 -10.63
C THR A 14 12.23 -10.50 -9.61
N ASP A 15 12.91 -10.65 -8.48
CA ASP A 15 12.35 -11.24 -7.26
C ASP A 15 11.57 -10.19 -6.44
N SER A 16 11.40 -8.96 -6.97
CA SER A 16 10.57 -7.94 -6.36
C SER A 16 9.14 -8.44 -6.24
N GLN A 17 8.69 -8.43 -4.99
CA GLN A 17 7.33 -8.71 -4.59
C GLN A 17 6.51 -7.43 -4.49
N PHE A 18 7.14 -6.26 -4.51
CA PHE A 18 6.49 -4.99 -4.22
C PHE A 18 7.09 -3.86 -5.04
N THR A 19 6.22 -2.94 -5.45
CA THR A 19 6.57 -1.70 -6.13
C THR A 19 6.08 -0.51 -5.34
N ASN A 20 6.55 0.68 -5.70
CA ASN A 20 5.95 1.95 -5.36
C ASN A 20 6.08 2.89 -6.57
N VAL A 21 5.35 4.00 -6.56
CA VAL A 21 5.35 4.98 -7.66
C VAL A 21 5.55 6.36 -7.07
N ALA A 22 6.55 7.09 -7.57
CA ALA A 22 6.88 8.45 -7.12
C ALA A 22 7.73 9.17 -8.16
N ASP A 23 7.68 10.51 -8.19
CA ASP A 23 8.63 11.32 -8.95
C ASP A 23 9.98 11.33 -8.19
N VAL A 24 10.94 10.52 -8.63
CA VAL A 24 12.19 10.28 -7.89
C VAL A 24 13.25 11.34 -8.21
N ASN A 25 13.23 11.85 -9.43
CA ASN A 25 14.22 12.80 -9.95
C ASN A 25 13.69 14.26 -10.00
N GLY A 26 12.43 14.50 -9.63
CA GLY A 26 11.80 15.82 -9.61
C GLY A 26 11.43 16.35 -10.99
N ASP A 27 11.24 15.47 -11.99
CA ASP A 27 10.93 15.87 -13.37
C ASP A 27 9.42 16.04 -13.63
N GLY A 28 8.59 15.78 -12.63
CA GLY A 28 7.14 15.87 -12.69
C GLY A 28 6.47 14.66 -13.32
N LYS A 29 7.18 13.54 -13.52
CA LYS A 29 6.63 12.28 -14.00
C LYS A 29 6.91 11.17 -12.98
N PRO A 30 5.89 10.40 -12.58
CA PRO A 30 6.13 9.34 -11.63
C PRO A 30 6.94 8.19 -12.24
N ASP A 31 7.94 7.74 -11.48
CA ASP A 31 8.80 6.60 -11.77
C ASP A 31 8.37 5.37 -10.97
N ILE A 32 8.97 4.22 -11.28
CA ILE A 32 8.69 2.98 -10.56
C ILE A 32 9.84 2.64 -9.63
N VAL A 33 9.55 2.50 -8.34
CA VAL A 33 10.49 2.03 -7.33
C VAL A 33 10.26 0.53 -7.10
N ALA A 34 11.34 -0.25 -7.14
CA ALA A 34 11.25 -1.68 -6.92
C ALA A 34 12.59 -2.27 -6.46
N PHE A 35 12.57 -3.56 -6.14
CA PHE A 35 13.80 -4.32 -5.91
C PHE A 35 14.26 -4.99 -7.22
N GLY A 36 15.56 -4.98 -7.48
CA GLY A 36 16.16 -5.55 -8.70
C GLY A 36 16.85 -6.89 -8.47
N ASP A 37 16.97 -7.70 -9.54
CA ASP A 37 17.77 -8.93 -9.59
C ASP A 37 19.28 -8.62 -9.79
N GLY A 38 20.09 -9.46 -9.16
CA GLY A 38 21.54 -9.53 -9.13
C GLY A 38 21.92 -10.45 -7.97
N LYS A 39 23.05 -11.16 -8.04
CA LYS A 39 23.52 -12.05 -6.93
C LYS A 39 23.53 -11.39 -5.54
N ASP A 40 23.48 -10.05 -5.50
CA ASP A 40 23.61 -9.24 -4.30
C ASP A 40 22.31 -8.50 -3.90
N GLY A 41 21.25 -8.50 -4.73
CA GLY A 41 20.01 -7.72 -4.54
C GLY A 41 20.22 -6.19 -4.64
N PHE A 42 19.21 -5.46 -5.13
CA PHE A 42 19.26 -3.99 -5.22
C PHE A 42 17.93 -3.37 -4.82
N LEU A 43 17.97 -2.23 -4.12
CA LEU A 43 16.89 -1.23 -4.15
C LEU A 43 17.12 -0.36 -5.38
N SER A 44 16.08 -0.16 -6.19
CA SER A 44 16.19 0.44 -7.52
C SER A 44 14.97 1.26 -7.87
N TRP A 45 15.15 2.13 -8.86
CA TRP A 45 14.04 2.81 -9.52
C TRP A 45 14.22 2.77 -11.05
N TYR A 46 13.11 2.97 -11.76
CA TYR A 46 13.02 2.86 -13.22
C TYR A 46 12.40 4.14 -13.78
N GLU A 47 13.25 4.95 -14.42
CA GLU A 47 12.94 6.31 -14.87
C GLU A 47 11.98 6.33 -16.06
N TYR A 48 10.85 7.02 -15.94
CA TYR A 48 9.96 7.26 -17.07
C TYR A 48 10.38 8.52 -17.86
N PRO A 49 10.35 8.52 -19.21
CA PRO A 49 9.96 7.44 -20.11
C PRO A 49 11.12 6.50 -20.45
N GLY A 50 10.78 5.24 -20.76
CA GLY A 50 11.75 4.24 -21.23
C GLY A 50 12.30 3.33 -20.13
N PHE A 51 11.96 3.60 -18.86
CA PHE A 51 12.26 2.78 -17.69
C PHE A 51 13.75 2.51 -17.54
N GLN A 52 14.57 3.56 -17.64
CA GLN A 52 16.00 3.44 -17.41
C GLN A 52 16.25 3.01 -15.96
N HIS A 53 17.08 1.97 -15.77
CA HIS A 53 17.33 1.39 -14.45
C HIS A 53 18.39 2.16 -13.68
N HIS A 54 18.06 2.55 -12.46
CA HIS A 54 18.95 3.23 -11.51
C HIS A 54 19.02 2.47 -10.19
N ILE A 55 20.22 2.44 -9.59
CA ILE A 55 20.48 1.75 -8.33
C ILE A 55 20.50 2.77 -7.20
N VAL A 56 19.62 2.58 -6.23
CA VAL A 56 19.55 3.36 -4.98
C VAL A 56 20.60 2.84 -4.01
N GLN A 57 20.57 1.53 -3.74
CA GLN A 57 21.48 0.88 -2.80
C GLN A 57 21.71 -0.59 -3.18
N ARG A 58 22.90 -1.10 -2.86
CA ARG A 58 23.26 -2.51 -3.04
C ARG A 58 23.06 -3.30 -1.74
N GLY A 59 22.46 -4.48 -1.83
CA GLY A 59 22.27 -5.36 -0.69
C GLY A 59 21.04 -6.25 -0.84
N ASN A 60 20.91 -7.23 0.07
CA ASN A 60 19.74 -8.09 0.05
C ASN A 60 18.55 -7.39 0.69
N PHE A 61 17.57 -7.01 -0.13
CA PHE A 61 16.33 -6.37 0.28
C PHE A 61 15.13 -7.30 0.27
N ASN A 62 15.32 -8.59 -0.04
CA ASN A 62 14.23 -9.55 -0.19
C ASN A 62 13.93 -10.28 1.14
N PRO A 63 12.66 -10.40 1.57
CA PRO A 63 11.50 -9.60 1.15
C PRO A 63 11.52 -8.22 1.80
N GLY A 64 11.12 -7.24 1.02
CA GLY A 64 10.95 -5.86 1.45
C GLY A 64 9.94 -5.20 0.54
N ARG A 65 9.18 -4.25 1.06
CA ARG A 65 8.40 -3.27 0.28
C ARG A 65 9.23 -1.99 0.16
N PRO A 66 9.13 -1.18 -0.90
CA PRO A 66 9.58 0.21 -0.86
C PRO A 66 8.38 1.13 -0.64
N LEU A 67 8.56 2.20 0.14
CA LEU A 67 7.61 3.32 0.17
C LEU A 67 8.36 4.61 -0.10
N ALA A 68 7.82 5.45 -0.98
CA ALA A 68 8.34 6.78 -1.24
C ALA A 68 7.66 7.81 -0.34
N ALA A 69 8.44 8.68 0.30
CA ALA A 69 7.97 9.82 1.08
C ALA A 69 9.13 10.81 1.29
N ASP A 70 8.83 12.09 1.42
CA ASP A 70 9.82 13.11 1.85
C ASP A 70 10.07 12.98 3.36
N ILE A 71 11.11 12.23 3.76
CA ILE A 71 11.36 11.88 5.16
C ILE A 71 12.08 13.02 5.88
N ASP A 72 12.97 13.75 5.20
CA ASP A 72 13.77 14.81 5.80
C ASP A 72 13.27 16.25 5.52
N LYS A 73 12.19 16.39 4.75
CA LYS A 73 11.52 17.64 4.36
C LYS A 73 12.32 18.54 3.43
N ASP A 74 13.19 17.99 2.61
CA ASP A 74 13.94 18.79 1.66
C ASP A 74 13.24 18.94 0.29
N GLY A 75 12.10 18.27 0.12
CA GLY A 75 11.19 18.39 -1.02
C GLY A 75 11.41 17.37 -2.12
N ASP A 76 12.31 16.40 -1.94
CA ASP A 76 12.42 15.24 -2.79
C ASP A 76 11.87 13.96 -2.09
N MET A 77 11.69 12.90 -2.87
CA MET A 77 11.17 11.64 -2.34
C MET A 77 12.30 10.73 -1.89
N ASP A 78 12.33 10.40 -0.60
CA ASP A 78 13.16 9.36 -0.01
C ASP A 78 12.48 7.99 -0.07
N PHE A 79 13.24 6.91 0.21
CA PHE A 79 12.66 5.57 0.29
C PHE A 79 12.77 4.95 1.67
N VAL A 80 11.62 4.56 2.25
CA VAL A 80 11.53 3.72 3.45
C VAL A 80 11.48 2.25 3.04
N VAL A 81 12.30 1.43 3.67
CA VAL A 81 12.31 -0.02 3.49
C VAL A 81 12.35 -0.72 4.84
N ALA A 82 11.31 -1.52 5.09
CA ALA A 82 11.33 -2.53 6.13
C ALA A 82 11.85 -3.86 5.56
N LYS A 83 12.99 -4.34 6.07
CA LYS A 83 13.56 -5.62 5.67
C LYS A 83 12.95 -6.73 6.51
N GLU A 84 12.11 -7.57 5.91
CA GLU A 84 11.42 -8.64 6.64
C GLU A 84 12.40 -9.65 7.24
N SER A 85 13.50 -9.93 6.52
CA SER A 85 14.47 -10.98 6.89
C SER A 85 15.26 -10.67 8.17
N ASP A 86 15.59 -9.40 8.41
CA ASP A 86 16.34 -8.97 9.61
C ASP A 86 15.51 -8.13 10.60
N ARG A 87 14.29 -7.75 10.19
CA ARG A 87 13.29 -6.98 10.96
C ARG A 87 13.74 -5.58 11.35
N HIS A 88 14.61 -4.96 10.56
CA HIS A 88 14.94 -3.54 10.70
C HIS A 88 14.25 -2.70 9.64
N ILE A 89 14.08 -1.43 10.00
CA ILE A 89 13.53 -0.40 9.15
C ILE A 89 14.65 0.60 8.87
N TYR A 90 14.80 0.92 7.59
CA TYR A 90 15.75 1.90 7.09
C TYR A 90 15.01 2.92 6.23
N TRP A 91 15.56 4.12 6.14
CA TRP A 91 15.24 5.02 5.04
C TRP A 91 16.52 5.37 4.26
N TYR A 92 16.35 5.69 2.99
CA TYR A 92 17.41 6.00 2.05
C TYR A 92 17.21 7.43 1.58
N GLU A 93 18.19 8.29 1.87
CA GLU A 93 18.19 9.72 1.56
C GLU A 93 18.46 9.93 0.07
N ASN A 94 17.50 10.55 -0.62
CA ASN A 94 17.67 11.00 -1.98
C ASN A 94 18.82 12.02 -2.00
N PRO A 95 19.81 11.87 -2.88
CA PRO A 95 20.96 12.76 -2.87
C PRO A 95 20.63 14.15 -3.44
N SER A 96 19.43 14.41 -3.94
CA SER A 96 19.08 15.70 -4.53
C SER A 96 19.05 16.82 -3.46
N PRO A 97 19.06 18.08 -3.89
CA PRO A 97 19.68 18.58 -5.12
C PRO A 97 21.23 18.56 -5.07
N LYS A 98 21.86 18.05 -4.00
CA LYS A 98 23.32 18.11 -3.80
C LYS A 98 24.11 17.09 -4.65
N GLY A 99 23.45 16.03 -5.06
CA GLY A 99 23.93 14.94 -5.90
C GLY A 99 22.87 14.55 -6.93
N ASN A 100 23.05 13.40 -7.58
CA ASN A 100 22.18 12.93 -8.65
C ASN A 100 21.62 11.53 -8.30
N PRO A 101 20.29 11.39 -8.10
CA PRO A 101 19.65 10.13 -7.69
C PRO A 101 19.79 9.00 -8.71
N ALA A 102 20.08 9.33 -9.98
CA ALA A 102 20.31 8.38 -11.05
C ALA A 102 21.70 7.72 -11.02
N THR A 103 22.67 8.32 -10.29
CA THR A 103 24.09 7.88 -10.34
C THR A 103 24.76 7.73 -8.97
N ASN A 104 24.29 8.44 -7.95
CA ASN A 104 24.78 8.31 -6.58
C ASN A 104 24.05 7.17 -5.86
N LEU A 105 24.78 6.41 -5.02
CA LEU A 105 24.12 5.56 -4.03
C LEU A 105 23.58 6.44 -2.90
N TRP A 106 22.37 6.12 -2.47
CA TRP A 106 21.63 6.88 -1.47
C TRP A 106 22.15 6.55 -0.07
N LYS A 107 22.16 7.55 0.81
CA LYS A 107 22.66 7.36 2.18
C LYS A 107 21.63 6.59 3.00
N GLU A 108 22.06 5.48 3.60
CA GLU A 108 21.22 4.66 4.46
C GLU A 108 21.17 5.25 5.88
N HIS A 109 19.95 5.34 6.41
CA HIS A 109 19.65 5.74 7.76
C HIS A 109 18.87 4.65 8.48
N HIS A 110 19.21 4.40 9.75
CA HIS A 110 18.55 3.36 10.54
C HIS A 110 17.42 3.97 11.37
N VAL A 111 16.20 3.49 11.16
CA VAL A 111 15.00 3.92 11.91
C VAL A 111 14.88 3.11 13.19
N GLY A 112 14.89 1.78 13.09
CA GLY A 112 14.60 0.91 14.22
C GLY A 112 14.46 -0.56 13.83
N SER A 113 13.94 -1.36 14.76
CA SER A 113 13.62 -2.77 14.52
C SER A 113 12.38 -3.21 15.27
N THR A 114 11.69 -4.23 14.75
CA THR A 114 10.54 -4.91 15.38
C THR A 114 10.96 -6.21 16.08
N LYS A 115 12.25 -6.36 16.40
CA LYS A 115 12.77 -7.61 17.00
C LYS A 115 12.18 -7.94 18.37
N ASP A 116 11.68 -6.93 19.06
CA ASP A 116 10.99 -6.99 20.34
C ASP A 116 9.47 -7.21 20.23
N ALA A 117 8.95 -7.48 19.03
CA ALA A 117 7.58 -7.91 18.83
C ALA A 117 7.24 -9.10 19.74
N LYS A 118 6.02 -9.10 20.27
CA LYS A 118 5.57 -10.05 21.29
C LYS A 118 5.58 -11.50 20.82
N LYS A 119 5.34 -11.71 19.54
CA LYS A 119 5.61 -12.95 18.85
C LYS A 119 6.71 -12.64 17.84
N GLY A 120 7.57 -13.60 17.50
CA GLY A 120 8.79 -13.39 16.70
C GLY A 120 8.50 -13.00 15.26
N ASP A 121 7.75 -11.92 15.07
CA ASP A 121 6.92 -11.65 13.92
C ASP A 121 7.73 -11.05 12.79
N TYR A 122 7.20 -11.26 11.60
CA TYR A 122 7.62 -10.56 10.40
C TYR A 122 6.87 -9.23 10.29
N ILE A 123 7.55 -8.24 9.70
CA ILE A 123 6.92 -7.00 9.27
C ILE A 123 5.99 -7.36 8.10
N LYS A 124 4.75 -6.85 8.12
CA LYS A 124 3.82 -7.05 7.00
C LYS A 124 3.56 -5.81 6.21
N ASP A 125 3.05 -4.82 6.90
CA ASP A 125 2.67 -3.57 6.30
C ASP A 125 3.25 -2.44 7.13
N TYR A 126 3.50 -1.33 6.48
CA TYR A 126 3.96 -0.13 7.14
C TYR A 126 3.53 1.11 6.33
N GLY A 127 3.43 2.24 6.97
CA GLY A 127 2.99 3.49 6.37
C GLY A 127 3.80 4.66 6.91
N VAL A 128 3.67 5.80 6.26
CA VAL A 128 4.38 7.03 6.60
C VAL A 128 3.35 8.15 6.75
N ALA A 129 3.40 8.86 7.88
CA ALA A 129 2.55 10.03 8.15
C ALA A 129 3.12 10.84 9.32
N ASP A 130 2.81 12.14 9.39
CA ASP A 130 3.10 12.97 10.58
C ASP A 130 2.04 12.71 11.65
N LEU A 131 2.32 11.78 12.58
CA LEU A 131 1.34 11.34 13.57
C LEU A 131 1.27 12.27 14.78
N ASP A 132 2.36 12.99 15.09
CA ASP A 132 2.43 13.85 16.26
C ASP A 132 2.27 15.35 15.95
N GLY A 133 2.07 15.70 14.68
CA GLY A 133 1.79 17.06 14.22
C GLY A 133 3.00 17.99 14.30
N ASP A 134 4.22 17.46 14.42
CA ASP A 134 5.45 18.26 14.41
C ASP A 134 5.97 18.55 12.99
N GLY A 135 5.22 18.06 12.00
CA GLY A 135 5.43 18.15 10.58
C GLY A 135 6.28 17.00 10.04
N ARG A 136 7.10 16.31 10.87
CA ARG A 136 8.05 15.30 10.38
C ARG A 136 7.33 13.99 10.13
N MET A 137 7.77 13.28 9.09
CA MET A 137 7.19 12.01 8.74
C MET A 137 7.62 10.93 9.74
N ASP A 138 6.62 10.32 10.38
CA ASP A 138 6.77 9.17 11.26
C ASP A 138 6.48 7.88 10.49
N ILE A 139 6.94 6.75 11.04
CA ILE A 139 6.76 5.43 10.40
C ILE A 139 5.92 4.53 11.30
N VAL A 140 4.84 4.00 10.74
CA VAL A 140 3.98 2.98 11.36
C VAL A 140 4.34 1.62 10.78
N VAL A 141 4.54 0.60 11.61
CA VAL A 141 4.80 -0.78 11.15
C VAL A 141 3.87 -1.75 11.86
N CYS A 142 3.12 -2.52 11.08
CA CYS A 142 2.28 -3.61 11.56
C CYS A 142 3.00 -4.95 11.43
N THR A 143 2.99 -5.72 12.52
CA THR A 143 3.40 -7.12 12.52
C THR A 143 2.22 -8.04 12.33
N PHE A 144 2.52 -9.25 11.89
CA PHE A 144 1.53 -10.32 11.74
C PHE A 144 1.37 -11.14 13.00
N ASP A 145 0.25 -11.87 13.07
CA ASP A 145 -0.11 -12.85 14.10
C ASP A 145 -0.56 -12.26 15.44
N SER A 146 -1.41 -13.00 16.15
CA SER A 146 -1.99 -12.56 17.43
C SER A 146 -1.17 -13.03 18.64
N PRO A 147 -0.90 -12.17 19.64
CA PRO A 147 -1.15 -10.73 19.63
C PRO A 147 -0.28 -10.02 18.59
N ALA A 148 -0.86 -9.04 17.89
CA ALA A 148 -0.18 -8.25 16.87
C ALA A 148 0.31 -6.93 17.48
N ASP A 149 1.37 -6.38 16.91
CA ASP A 149 1.95 -5.11 17.33
C ASP A 149 1.88 -4.07 16.20
N VAL A 150 1.51 -2.84 16.57
CA VAL A 150 1.75 -1.62 15.79
C VAL A 150 2.94 -0.91 16.41
N PHE A 151 4.03 -0.82 15.68
CA PHE A 151 5.21 -0.04 16.04
C PHE A 151 5.08 1.36 15.45
N LEU A 152 5.30 2.37 16.30
CA LEU A 152 5.33 3.78 15.92
C LEU A 152 6.76 4.27 16.11
N TYR A 153 7.36 4.79 15.04
CA TYR A 153 8.68 5.41 15.07
C TYR A 153 8.50 6.89 14.79
N PHE A 154 8.54 7.71 15.84
CA PHE A 154 8.42 9.15 15.73
C PHE A 154 9.78 9.78 15.43
N GLN A 155 9.84 10.66 14.44
CA GLN A 155 11.11 11.22 14.01
C GLN A 155 11.59 12.34 14.95
N ASP A 156 12.83 12.28 15.42
CA ASP A 156 13.51 13.37 16.15
C ASP A 156 14.65 13.99 15.32
N GLY A 157 15.12 13.27 14.30
CA GLY A 157 16.09 13.69 13.30
C GLY A 157 16.47 12.51 12.39
N PRO A 158 17.38 12.70 11.40
CA PRO A 158 17.70 11.71 10.38
C PRO A 158 18.00 10.29 10.92
N ASP A 159 18.76 10.22 12.02
CA ASP A 159 19.17 8.98 12.69
C ASP A 159 18.61 8.84 14.12
N SER A 160 17.61 9.65 14.49
CA SER A 160 17.05 9.68 15.84
C SER A 160 15.55 9.49 15.80
N TRP A 161 15.08 8.41 16.41
CA TRP A 161 13.67 7.99 16.36
C TRP A 161 13.21 7.54 17.75
N GLN A 162 12.06 8.06 18.19
CA GLN A 162 11.38 7.55 19.38
C GLN A 162 10.47 6.39 18.98
N LYS A 163 10.74 5.21 19.55
CA LYS A 163 9.90 4.03 19.34
C LYS A 163 8.79 3.92 20.39
N LYS A 164 7.58 3.62 19.95
CA LYS A 164 6.45 3.18 20.77
C LYS A 164 5.81 1.93 20.16
N VAL A 165 5.17 1.11 20.99
CA VAL A 165 4.49 -0.12 20.56
C VAL A 165 3.08 -0.14 21.14
N HIS A 166 2.09 -0.38 20.29
CA HIS A 166 0.72 -0.68 20.68
C HIS A 166 0.40 -2.14 20.32
N THR A 167 0.01 -2.94 21.31
CA THR A 167 -0.33 -4.36 21.09
C THR A 167 -1.84 -4.54 21.13
N TYR A 168 -2.38 -5.29 20.17
CA TYR A 168 -3.79 -5.63 20.10
C TYR A 168 -3.99 -7.12 19.76
N GLN A 169 -5.22 -7.62 19.91
CA GLN A 169 -5.55 -9.03 19.66
C GLN A 169 -6.10 -9.21 18.25
N ASN A 170 -5.91 -10.42 17.71
CA ASN A 170 -6.46 -10.86 16.44
C ASN A 170 -6.09 -9.99 15.22
N GLY A 171 -4.90 -9.37 15.24
CA GLY A 171 -4.35 -8.66 14.09
C GLY A 171 -3.82 -9.57 12.99
N HIS A 172 -3.64 -8.98 11.81
CA HIS A 172 -3.10 -9.57 10.59
C HIS A 172 -2.61 -8.44 9.66
N GLU A 173 -2.46 -8.70 8.36
CA GLU A 173 -2.08 -7.75 7.33
C GLU A 173 -3.24 -6.82 6.92
N GLY A 174 -2.89 -5.74 6.25
CA GLY A 174 -3.77 -4.65 5.87
C GLY A 174 -3.51 -3.45 6.76
N LEU A 175 -2.99 -2.38 6.17
CA LEU A 175 -2.71 -1.12 6.82
C LEU A 175 -3.03 0.00 5.84
N ASP A 176 -3.68 1.04 6.34
CA ASP A 176 -3.65 2.36 5.74
C ASP A 176 -3.73 3.44 6.82
N ILE A 177 -3.43 4.69 6.46
CA ILE A 177 -3.35 5.81 7.39
C ILE A 177 -4.18 6.99 6.86
N GLY A 178 -4.96 7.62 7.72
CA GLY A 178 -5.73 8.81 7.37
C GLY A 178 -6.45 9.39 8.59
N ASP A 179 -6.81 10.67 8.54
CA ASP A 179 -7.58 11.35 9.60
C ASP A 179 -9.04 10.85 9.56
N ILE A 180 -9.35 9.82 10.34
CA ILE A 180 -10.63 9.11 10.28
C ILE A 180 -11.72 9.91 10.99
N ASP A 181 -11.39 10.60 12.09
CA ASP A 181 -12.35 11.35 12.89
C ASP A 181 -12.40 12.87 12.64
N GLY A 182 -11.50 13.38 11.79
CA GLY A 182 -11.48 14.75 11.32
C GLY A 182 -10.91 15.73 12.33
N ASP A 183 -10.12 15.27 13.31
CA ASP A 183 -9.51 16.11 14.33
C ASP A 183 -8.16 16.71 13.92
N GLY A 184 -7.65 16.29 12.75
CA GLY A 184 -6.46 16.83 12.10
C GLY A 184 -5.18 16.04 12.37
N ASP A 185 -5.23 14.94 13.13
CA ASP A 185 -4.13 13.99 13.18
C ASP A 185 -4.43 12.67 12.43
N PRO A 186 -3.44 12.06 11.75
CA PRO A 186 -3.67 10.81 11.02
C PRO A 186 -3.86 9.62 11.97
N ASP A 187 -4.89 8.82 11.71
CA ASP A 187 -5.19 7.57 12.40
C ASP A 187 -4.73 6.34 11.62
N ILE A 188 -4.66 5.20 12.30
CA ILE A 188 -4.18 3.95 11.71
C ILE A 188 -5.33 2.97 11.52
N VAL A 189 -5.56 2.49 10.30
CA VAL A 189 -6.63 1.52 9.98
C VAL A 189 -6.04 0.15 9.68
N THR A 190 -6.51 -0.90 10.37
CA THR A 190 -6.07 -2.28 10.14
C THR A 190 -7.13 -3.32 10.55
N ASN A 191 -7.26 -4.41 9.79
CA ASN A 191 -8.16 -5.56 10.03
C ASN A 191 -9.60 -5.21 10.47
N GLY A 192 -10.22 -4.17 9.92
CA GLY A 192 -11.56 -3.71 10.30
C GLY A 192 -11.63 -3.01 11.67
N ARG A 193 -10.52 -2.41 12.08
CA ARG A 193 -10.40 -1.46 13.19
C ARG A 193 -9.78 -0.18 12.67
N TRP A 194 -9.98 0.89 13.43
CA TRP A 194 -9.11 2.04 13.36
C TRP A 194 -8.59 2.37 14.76
N PHE A 195 -7.39 2.93 14.83
CA PHE A 195 -6.71 3.28 16.05
C PHE A 195 -6.56 4.80 16.05
N GLU A 196 -7.36 5.45 16.90
CA GLU A 196 -7.33 6.90 17.10
C GLU A 196 -5.97 7.29 17.67
N THR A 197 -5.30 8.19 16.96
CA THR A 197 -4.07 8.81 17.42
C THR A 197 -4.45 9.81 18.52
N PRO A 198 -3.88 9.73 19.73
CA PRO A 198 -4.19 10.72 20.76
C PRO A 198 -3.36 11.98 20.51
N ALA A 199 -3.84 13.14 20.94
CA ALA A 199 -3.15 14.44 20.85
C ALA A 199 -1.66 14.50 21.32
N ASN A 200 -1.16 13.48 22.02
CA ASN A 200 0.27 13.28 22.20
C ASN A 200 0.62 11.80 22.07
N PRO A 201 0.84 11.29 20.85
CA PRO A 201 0.99 9.85 20.61
C PRO A 201 2.35 9.32 21.07
N ARG A 202 3.33 10.22 21.26
CA ARG A 202 4.61 9.92 21.92
C ARG A 202 4.46 9.48 23.39
N LYS A 203 3.35 9.82 24.05
CA LYS A 203 3.11 9.53 25.48
C LYS A 203 1.85 8.71 25.72
N ALA A 204 0.74 9.07 25.10
CA ALA A 204 -0.56 8.42 25.27
C ALA A 204 -0.74 7.28 24.26
N ASP A 205 -1.41 6.21 24.67
CA ASP A 205 -1.63 5.03 23.82
C ASP A 205 -2.73 5.29 22.79
N LEU A 206 -2.60 4.64 21.62
CA LEU A 206 -3.67 4.62 20.62
C LEU A 206 -4.96 4.08 21.22
N ILE A 207 -6.10 4.59 20.75
CA ILE A 207 -7.43 4.17 21.21
C ILE A 207 -8.07 3.32 20.11
N GLU A 208 -8.34 2.05 20.41
CA GLU A 208 -8.92 1.11 19.45
C GLU A 208 -10.42 1.34 19.28
N HIS A 209 -10.85 1.48 18.03
CA HIS A 209 -12.25 1.54 17.62
C HIS A 209 -12.57 0.46 16.59
N ASN A 210 -13.80 -0.05 16.66
CA ASN A 210 -14.24 -1.14 15.80
C ASN A 210 -14.99 -0.62 14.57
N ILE A 211 -14.61 -1.10 13.39
CA ILE A 211 -15.39 -0.89 12.15
C ILE A 211 -16.37 -2.06 11.98
N ASP A 212 -15.86 -3.30 11.98
CA ASP A 212 -16.67 -4.51 11.87
C ASP A 212 -15.90 -5.75 12.35
N ASP A 213 -16.44 -6.42 13.37
CA ASP A 213 -15.85 -7.60 14.01
C ASP A 213 -15.58 -8.75 13.04
N LYS A 214 -16.29 -8.82 11.90
CA LYS A 214 -16.09 -9.92 10.95
C LYS A 214 -14.68 -9.93 10.33
N TRP A 215 -13.96 -8.81 10.37
CA TRP A 215 -12.60 -8.71 9.84
C TRP A 215 -11.53 -9.13 10.83
N HIS A 216 -11.87 -9.27 12.12
CA HIS A 216 -10.91 -9.65 13.15
C HIS A 216 -11.39 -10.73 14.12
N ASN A 217 -12.55 -11.33 13.89
CA ASN A 217 -13.09 -12.44 14.68
C ASN A 217 -13.27 -13.72 13.86
N GLN A 218 -12.46 -13.91 12.81
CA GLN A 218 -12.53 -15.09 11.97
C GLN A 218 -11.79 -16.26 12.63
N SER A 219 -12.34 -17.46 12.48
CA SER A 219 -11.71 -18.70 12.91
C SER A 219 -11.00 -19.39 11.75
N GLY A 220 -9.98 -20.20 12.03
CA GLY A 220 -9.29 -20.98 11.00
C GLY A 220 -7.77 -20.87 11.09
N GLY A 221 -7.12 -21.08 9.94
CA GLY A 221 -5.67 -21.13 9.81
C GLY A 221 -4.98 -19.76 9.84
N TRP A 222 -3.79 -19.71 9.26
CA TRP A 222 -2.97 -18.50 9.17
C TRP A 222 -3.62 -17.40 8.32
N GLN A 223 -4.60 -17.74 7.48
CA GLN A 223 -5.31 -16.83 6.58
C GLN A 223 -6.35 -15.96 7.29
N ARG A 224 -6.78 -16.33 8.51
CA ARG A 224 -7.86 -15.64 9.21
C ARG A 224 -7.54 -14.15 9.37
N ASN A 225 -8.53 -13.29 9.21
CA ASN A 225 -8.44 -11.83 9.40
C ASN A 225 -7.56 -11.09 8.38
N ALA A 226 -7.00 -11.77 7.38
CA ALA A 226 -6.12 -11.15 6.40
C ALA A 226 -6.88 -10.19 5.49
N THR A 227 -6.43 -8.94 5.41
CA THR A 227 -7.15 -7.88 4.70
C THR A 227 -6.24 -7.05 3.80
N MET A 228 -6.80 -6.56 2.70
CA MET A 228 -6.31 -5.37 2.02
C MET A 228 -7.23 -4.21 2.36
N ILE A 229 -6.64 -3.05 2.64
CA ILE A 229 -7.35 -1.85 3.11
C ILE A 229 -6.90 -0.62 2.32
N ARG A 230 -7.85 0.26 2.04
CA ARG A 230 -7.63 1.64 1.61
C ARG A 230 -8.56 2.60 2.33
N VAL A 231 -8.08 3.79 2.63
CA VAL A 231 -8.83 4.89 3.23
C VAL A 231 -9.01 5.99 2.19
N ALA A 232 -10.27 6.35 1.91
CA ALA A 232 -10.62 7.35 0.90
C ALA A 232 -12.07 7.81 1.09
N ASP A 233 -12.42 9.01 0.65
CA ASP A 233 -13.80 9.54 0.65
C ASP A 233 -14.56 8.99 -0.56
N ILE A 234 -15.15 7.79 -0.43
CA ILE A 234 -15.80 7.05 -1.53
C ILE A 234 -17.13 7.68 -1.92
N ASP A 235 -17.80 8.34 -0.97
CA ASP A 235 -19.10 8.98 -1.21
C ASP A 235 -19.06 10.50 -1.44
N GLY A 236 -17.86 11.09 -1.42
CA GLY A 236 -17.61 12.50 -1.72
C GLY A 236 -18.18 13.45 -0.67
N ASN A 237 -18.30 13.01 0.58
CA ASN A 237 -18.92 13.78 1.67
C ASN A 237 -17.92 14.56 2.53
N GLY A 238 -16.62 14.45 2.26
CA GLY A 238 -15.52 15.07 2.97
C GLY A 238 -15.06 14.34 4.24
N ARG A 239 -15.53 13.11 4.49
CA ARG A 239 -15.03 12.23 5.55
C ARG A 239 -14.43 10.98 4.92
N LEU A 240 -13.39 10.44 5.54
CA LEU A 240 -12.75 9.23 5.05
C LEU A 240 -13.60 7.99 5.33
N ASP A 241 -13.71 7.13 4.32
CA ASP A 241 -14.31 5.80 4.38
C ASP A 241 -13.21 4.72 4.34
N VAL A 242 -13.59 3.47 4.61
CA VAL A 242 -12.65 2.33 4.58
C VAL A 242 -13.08 1.30 3.54
N VAL A 243 -12.28 1.15 2.48
CA VAL A 243 -12.40 0.07 1.49
C VAL A 243 -11.61 -1.14 1.96
N ILE A 244 -12.24 -2.31 1.98
CA ILE A 244 -11.66 -3.53 2.55
C ILE A 244 -12.10 -4.79 1.81
N SER A 245 -11.17 -5.73 1.65
CA SER A 245 -11.44 -7.08 1.17
C SER A 245 -10.51 -8.09 1.84
N HIS A 246 -10.97 -9.32 1.94
CA HIS A 246 -10.13 -10.41 2.42
C HIS A 246 -9.02 -10.73 1.41
N SER A 247 -7.77 -10.84 1.87
CA SER A 247 -6.59 -11.09 1.02
C SER A 247 -6.25 -12.57 0.84
N GLU A 248 -6.57 -13.40 1.84
CA GLU A 248 -6.18 -14.82 1.86
C GLU A 248 -7.31 -15.85 1.66
N MET A 249 -8.59 -15.46 1.72
CA MET A 249 -9.74 -16.36 1.62
C MET A 249 -10.75 -15.90 0.56
N GLU A 250 -11.44 -16.88 -0.02
CA GLU A 250 -12.59 -16.70 -0.92
C GLU A 250 -13.89 -16.44 -0.13
N ASN A 251 -14.97 -16.12 -0.85
CA ASN A 251 -16.32 -15.90 -0.29
C ASN A 251 -16.43 -14.74 0.71
N TYR A 252 -15.50 -13.79 0.65
CA TYR A 252 -15.60 -12.50 1.34
C TYR A 252 -15.93 -11.38 0.35
N PRO A 253 -16.68 -10.36 0.78
CA PRO A 253 -16.99 -9.25 -0.10
C PRO A 253 -15.78 -8.32 -0.26
N LEU A 254 -15.72 -7.64 -1.41
CA LEU A 254 -15.08 -6.33 -1.51
C LEU A 254 -16.12 -5.29 -1.07
N SER A 255 -15.82 -4.55 -0.01
CA SER A 255 -16.77 -3.59 0.59
C SER A 255 -16.09 -2.26 0.87
N TRP A 256 -16.89 -1.22 1.00
CA TRP A 256 -16.48 0.02 1.65
C TRP A 256 -17.37 0.30 2.85
N TYR A 257 -16.85 1.02 3.83
CA TYR A 257 -17.53 1.34 5.09
C TYR A 257 -17.59 2.83 5.29
N SER A 258 -18.79 3.33 5.61
CA SER A 258 -19.02 4.74 5.91
C SER A 258 -19.49 4.96 7.34
N ALA A 259 -19.09 6.07 7.94
CA ALA A 259 -19.63 6.53 9.22
C ALA A 259 -20.00 8.03 9.18
N THR A 260 -21.06 8.39 9.91
CA THR A 260 -21.36 9.80 10.22
C THR A 260 -20.61 10.28 11.45
N ASP A 261 -20.30 9.35 12.34
CA ASP A 261 -19.45 9.49 13.51
C ASP A 261 -18.61 8.19 13.58
N PRO A 262 -17.28 8.25 13.34
CA PRO A 262 -16.42 7.07 13.26
C PRO A 262 -16.18 6.38 14.61
N LYS A 263 -16.47 7.07 15.73
CA LYS A 263 -16.53 6.49 17.09
C LYS A 263 -17.86 5.75 17.33
N GLY A 264 -18.82 5.95 16.43
CA GLY A 264 -20.13 5.32 16.42
C GLY A 264 -20.19 4.06 15.56
N LYS A 265 -21.29 3.90 14.82
CA LYS A 265 -21.56 2.72 14.01
C LYS A 265 -21.15 2.96 12.56
N TRP A 266 -20.35 2.03 12.03
CA TRP A 266 -20.04 1.94 10.60
C TRP A 266 -21.13 1.18 9.82
N THR A 267 -21.34 1.58 8.58
CA THR A 267 -22.28 0.93 7.65
C THR A 267 -21.51 0.33 6.49
N GLU A 268 -21.64 -0.98 6.29
CA GLU A 268 -21.05 -1.72 5.17
C GLU A 268 -21.84 -1.50 3.87
N HIS A 269 -21.11 -1.26 2.79
CA HIS A 269 -21.63 -1.24 1.42
C HIS A 269 -20.80 -2.19 0.57
N LYS A 270 -21.45 -3.18 -0.04
CA LYS A 270 -20.76 -4.20 -0.83
C LYS A 270 -20.59 -3.74 -2.26
N ILE A 271 -19.35 -3.71 -2.74
CA ILE A 271 -18.98 -3.45 -4.14
C ILE A 271 -19.10 -4.76 -4.94
N ASP A 272 -18.48 -5.83 -4.44
CA ASP A 272 -18.63 -7.19 -4.96
C ASP A 272 -18.91 -8.13 -3.77
N PRO A 273 -20.13 -8.73 -3.67
CA PRO A 273 -20.50 -9.58 -2.55
C PRO A 273 -19.66 -10.86 -2.38
N SER A 274 -18.90 -11.27 -3.41
CA SER A 274 -18.13 -12.50 -3.40
C SER A 274 -16.82 -12.33 -4.18
N TYR A 275 -15.91 -11.56 -3.60
CA TYR A 275 -14.58 -11.31 -4.15
C TYR A 275 -13.51 -12.18 -3.47
N GLY A 276 -12.93 -11.76 -2.35
CA GLY A 276 -11.85 -12.48 -1.68
C GLY A 276 -10.58 -12.66 -2.52
N TRP A 277 -9.53 -13.20 -1.89
CA TRP A 277 -8.17 -13.30 -2.45
C TRP A 277 -7.60 -11.99 -3.00
N CYS A 278 -8.01 -10.86 -2.41
CA CYS A 278 -7.62 -9.53 -2.82
C CYS A 278 -6.17 -9.25 -2.43
N GLN A 279 -5.29 -9.14 -3.40
CA GLN A 279 -3.85 -8.96 -3.20
C GLN A 279 -3.35 -7.68 -3.88
N THR A 280 -4.28 -6.89 -4.37
CA THR A 280 -4.11 -5.50 -4.81
C THR A 280 -5.43 -4.83 -4.54
N LEU A 281 -5.39 -3.69 -3.87
CA LEU A 281 -6.55 -2.85 -3.62
C LEU A 281 -6.07 -1.41 -3.72
N ASP A 282 -6.66 -0.62 -4.59
CA ASP A 282 -6.35 0.81 -4.67
C ASP A 282 -7.59 1.60 -5.09
N VAL A 283 -7.58 2.91 -4.86
CA VAL A 283 -8.73 3.78 -5.09
C VAL A 283 -8.29 5.01 -5.89
N GLY A 284 -9.06 5.39 -6.91
CA GLY A 284 -8.78 6.54 -7.76
C GLY A 284 -9.87 6.75 -8.79
N ASP A 285 -10.01 7.95 -9.33
CA ASP A 285 -10.94 8.25 -10.44
C ASP A 285 -10.32 7.75 -11.76
N VAL A 286 -10.63 6.50 -12.16
CA VAL A 286 -9.95 5.81 -13.27
C VAL A 286 -10.60 6.12 -14.62
N ASP A 287 -11.90 6.43 -14.64
CA ASP A 287 -12.60 6.81 -15.86
C ASP A 287 -12.82 8.33 -16.04
N GLY A 288 -12.49 9.13 -15.03
CA GLY A 288 -12.49 10.58 -15.10
C GLY A 288 -13.83 11.24 -14.86
N ASP A 289 -14.77 10.55 -14.23
CA ASP A 289 -16.12 11.07 -13.97
C ASP A 289 -16.22 11.88 -12.66
N GLY A 290 -15.16 11.87 -11.85
CA GLY A 290 -15.03 12.60 -10.60
C GLY A 290 -15.43 11.81 -9.36
N ASP A 291 -15.92 10.57 -9.51
CA ASP A 291 -16.13 9.63 -8.41
C ASP A 291 -14.92 8.68 -8.29
N LEU A 292 -14.56 8.32 -7.05
CA LEU A 292 -13.44 7.40 -6.84
C LEU A 292 -13.85 5.95 -7.15
N ASP A 293 -13.15 5.32 -8.09
CA ASP A 293 -13.26 3.91 -8.46
C ASP A 293 -12.35 3.01 -7.61
N VAL A 294 -12.56 1.69 -7.71
CA VAL A 294 -11.76 0.70 -6.97
C VAL A 294 -11.03 -0.25 -7.92
N LEU A 295 -9.71 -0.22 -7.88
CA LEU A 295 -8.84 -1.27 -8.42
C LEU A 295 -8.79 -2.43 -7.42
N ALA A 296 -9.09 -3.64 -7.87
CA ALA A 296 -8.84 -4.85 -7.09
C ALA A 296 -8.19 -5.93 -7.95
N GLY A 297 -7.17 -6.58 -7.40
CA GLY A 297 -6.42 -7.61 -8.11
C GLY A 297 -6.25 -8.89 -7.30
N ARG A 298 -6.22 -10.01 -7.99
CA ARG A 298 -5.77 -11.30 -7.47
C ARG A 298 -4.51 -11.69 -8.21
N PHE A 299 -3.56 -12.35 -7.55
CA PHE A 299 -2.34 -12.82 -8.21
C PHE A 299 -2.32 -14.33 -8.46
N THR A 300 -1.38 -14.75 -9.29
CA THR A 300 -1.13 -16.16 -9.56
C THR A 300 -0.48 -16.90 -8.41
N ARG A 301 -1.28 -17.61 -7.60
CA ARG A 301 -0.76 -18.65 -6.72
C ARG A 301 -0.40 -19.88 -7.57
N PRO A 302 0.72 -20.57 -7.30
CA PRO A 302 0.96 -21.89 -7.86
C PRO A 302 -0.07 -22.87 -7.26
N THR A 303 -1.28 -22.90 -7.82
CA THR A 303 -2.31 -23.89 -7.47
C THR A 303 -2.08 -25.19 -8.24
N PRO A 304 -2.61 -26.34 -7.75
CA PRO A 304 -2.72 -27.55 -8.54
C PRO A 304 -3.37 -27.27 -9.91
N PRO A 305 -2.96 -27.98 -10.99
CA PRO A 305 -3.33 -27.66 -12.38
C PRO A 305 -4.84 -27.70 -12.71
N ASP A 306 -5.67 -28.15 -11.76
CA ASP A 306 -7.12 -28.35 -11.87
C ASP A 306 -7.97 -27.23 -11.26
N VAL A 307 -7.37 -26.22 -10.62
CA VAL A 307 -8.08 -25.01 -10.19
C VAL A 307 -7.95 -23.94 -11.27
N PRO A 308 -8.99 -23.63 -12.06
CA PRO A 308 -8.93 -22.53 -13.01
C PRO A 308 -8.72 -21.25 -12.22
N PRO A 309 -7.63 -20.53 -12.49
CA PRO A 309 -7.25 -19.52 -11.55
C PRO A 309 -8.09 -18.24 -11.68
N PRO A 310 -8.59 -17.65 -10.57
CA PRO A 310 -9.06 -16.28 -10.59
C PRO A 310 -7.83 -15.37 -10.54
N HIS A 311 -7.23 -15.11 -11.70
CA HIS A 311 -6.07 -14.21 -11.87
C HIS A 311 -6.50 -12.99 -12.67
N ASP A 312 -7.42 -12.23 -12.09
CA ASP A 312 -7.96 -11.04 -12.74
C ASP A 312 -7.54 -9.77 -12.02
N ILE A 313 -7.36 -8.75 -12.84
CA ILE A 313 -7.25 -7.35 -12.44
C ILE A 313 -8.62 -6.76 -12.77
N ARG A 314 -9.28 -6.18 -11.77
CA ARG A 314 -10.64 -5.65 -11.89
C ARG A 314 -10.64 -4.17 -11.53
N ILE A 315 -11.37 -3.40 -12.31
CA ILE A 315 -11.77 -2.04 -11.96
C ILE A 315 -13.26 -2.10 -11.68
N TYR A 316 -13.67 -1.60 -10.51
CA TYR A 316 -15.06 -1.41 -10.16
C TYR A 316 -15.35 0.08 -10.26
N PHE A 317 -16.26 0.44 -11.17
CA PHE A 317 -16.63 1.82 -11.42
C PHE A 317 -17.71 2.26 -10.45
N ASN A 318 -17.47 3.38 -9.79
CA ASN A 318 -18.36 3.96 -8.81
C ASN A 318 -19.56 4.59 -9.53
N PRO A 319 -20.80 4.17 -9.25
CA PRO A 319 -21.98 4.72 -9.94
C PRO A 319 -22.37 6.13 -9.47
N GLY A 320 -21.56 6.74 -8.60
CA GLY A 320 -21.85 7.99 -7.91
C GLY A 320 -21.97 7.80 -6.41
N LYS A 321 -21.16 8.51 -5.63
CA LYS A 321 -21.18 8.52 -4.15
C LYS A 321 -21.08 7.13 -3.49
N GLY A 322 -20.53 6.14 -4.18
CA GLY A 322 -20.50 4.75 -3.74
C GLY A 322 -21.87 4.07 -3.62
N ARG A 323 -22.94 4.67 -4.18
CA ARG A 323 -24.33 4.21 -4.02
C ARG A 323 -24.90 3.68 -5.33
N GLY A 324 -25.34 2.42 -5.31
CA GLY A 324 -26.05 1.79 -6.42
C GLY A 324 -25.30 0.59 -6.97
N ASP A 325 -25.57 0.28 -8.23
CA ASP A 325 -25.00 -0.88 -8.89
C ASP A 325 -23.62 -0.53 -9.48
N TRP A 326 -22.57 -0.92 -8.76
CA TRP A 326 -21.20 -0.85 -9.26
C TRP A 326 -21.06 -1.68 -10.54
N THR A 327 -20.42 -1.11 -11.55
CA THR A 327 -20.06 -1.87 -12.75
C THR A 327 -18.61 -2.32 -12.67
N LYS A 328 -18.25 -3.36 -13.42
CA LYS A 328 -16.91 -3.95 -13.37
C LYS A 328 -16.35 -4.15 -14.76
N GLN A 329 -15.08 -3.81 -14.93
CA GLN A 329 -14.27 -4.23 -16.06
C GLN A 329 -13.14 -5.15 -15.59
N ILE A 330 -12.85 -6.18 -16.38
CA ILE A 330 -11.66 -7.00 -16.22
C ILE A 330 -10.60 -6.43 -17.17
N VAL A 331 -9.44 -6.05 -16.64
CA VAL A 331 -8.32 -5.57 -17.46
C VAL A 331 -7.70 -6.78 -18.17
N PRO A 332 -7.60 -6.78 -19.52
CA PRO A 332 -7.00 -7.88 -20.25
C PRO A 332 -5.54 -8.13 -19.83
N SER A 333 -5.27 -9.30 -19.26
CA SER A 333 -3.96 -9.70 -18.76
C SER A 333 -3.71 -11.20 -18.99
N ASP A 334 -2.44 -11.61 -18.96
CA ASP A 334 -2.02 -13.02 -18.98
C ASP A 334 -1.76 -13.57 -17.55
N GLY A 335 -2.40 -12.95 -16.55
CA GLY A 335 -2.22 -13.26 -15.14
C GLY A 335 -2.70 -12.14 -14.23
N GLY A 336 -2.44 -12.30 -12.95
CA GLY A 336 -2.91 -11.37 -11.93
C GLY A 336 -2.00 -10.16 -11.71
N ILE A 337 -2.26 -9.48 -10.60
CA ILE A 337 -1.42 -8.41 -10.05
C ILE A 337 -1.31 -8.58 -8.54
N TYR A 338 -0.14 -8.27 -8.00
CA TYR A 338 0.19 -8.32 -6.58
C TYR A 338 0.70 -6.95 -6.15
N PHE A 339 0.18 -6.37 -5.06
CA PHE A 339 0.49 -5.02 -4.59
C PHE A 339 0.58 -3.98 -5.72
N GLY A 340 -0.46 -3.94 -6.56
CA GLY A 340 -0.59 -2.94 -7.60
C GLY A 340 -1.03 -1.58 -7.08
N HIS A 341 -0.75 -0.55 -7.87
CA HIS A 341 -1.03 0.86 -7.59
C HIS A 341 -1.68 1.52 -8.80
N LEU A 342 -2.57 2.47 -8.55
CA LEU A 342 -3.02 3.44 -9.53
C LEU A 342 -2.07 4.63 -9.54
N ALA A 343 -1.60 5.04 -10.71
CA ALA A 343 -0.76 6.22 -10.87
C ALA A 343 -0.79 6.76 -12.30
N ASP A 344 -0.66 8.09 -12.45
CA ASP A 344 -0.52 8.74 -13.76
C ASP A 344 0.96 8.75 -14.19
N ILE A 345 1.49 7.60 -14.62
CA ILE A 345 2.92 7.46 -15.00
C ILE A 345 3.25 8.33 -16.22
N GLY A 346 2.29 8.52 -17.13
CA GLY A 346 2.45 9.34 -18.33
C GLY A 346 2.35 10.85 -18.10
N ASN A 347 1.82 11.27 -16.95
CA ASN A 347 1.33 12.62 -16.68
C ASN A 347 0.37 13.09 -17.80
N ASP A 348 -0.51 12.20 -18.24
CA ASP A 348 -1.53 12.46 -19.26
C ASP A 348 -2.95 12.59 -18.67
N GLY A 349 -3.05 12.48 -17.34
CA GLY A 349 -4.27 12.61 -16.56
C GLY A 349 -5.08 11.32 -16.46
N ASP A 350 -4.65 10.23 -17.11
CA ASP A 350 -5.29 8.93 -16.95
C ASP A 350 -4.53 8.10 -15.90
N LEU A 351 -5.27 7.51 -14.95
CA LEU A 351 -4.65 6.59 -14.00
C LEU A 351 -4.32 5.27 -14.70
N ASP A 352 -3.04 4.91 -14.67
CA ASP A 352 -2.49 3.64 -15.08
C ASP A 352 -2.46 2.65 -13.91
N ILE A 353 -2.28 1.36 -14.22
CA ILE A 353 -2.11 0.32 -13.19
C ILE A 353 -0.67 -0.19 -13.23
N VAL A 354 0.06 -0.07 -12.12
CA VAL A 354 1.45 -0.52 -11.98
C VAL A 354 1.55 -1.62 -10.94
N GLY A 355 2.27 -2.69 -11.23
CA GLY A 355 2.61 -3.67 -10.19
C GLY A 355 3.24 -4.96 -10.72
N PRO A 356 3.78 -5.80 -9.82
CA PRO A 356 4.27 -7.12 -10.18
C PRO A 356 3.13 -8.09 -10.49
N ARG A 357 3.37 -9.02 -11.41
CA ARG A 357 2.39 -10.06 -11.78
C ARG A 357 2.07 -11.02 -10.63
N THR A 358 3.08 -11.41 -9.85
CA THR A 358 2.96 -12.40 -8.77
C THR A 358 3.90 -12.09 -7.62
N TYR A 359 3.65 -12.69 -6.45
CA TYR A 359 4.55 -12.66 -5.30
C TYR A 359 5.91 -13.35 -5.55
N PHE A 360 5.98 -14.36 -6.43
CA PHE A 360 7.16 -15.24 -6.52
C PHE A 360 8.14 -14.85 -7.61
N THR A 361 7.64 -14.23 -8.67
CA THR A 361 8.42 -13.89 -9.85
C THR A 361 7.83 -12.64 -10.48
N GLY A 362 8.69 -11.80 -11.03
CA GLY A 362 8.35 -10.79 -12.01
C GLY A 362 7.54 -11.35 -13.20
N PRO A 363 7.17 -10.50 -14.16
CA PRO A 363 7.65 -9.14 -14.37
C PRO A 363 6.95 -8.07 -13.51
N ILE A 364 7.59 -6.90 -13.38
CA ILE A 364 6.91 -5.63 -13.07
C ILE A 364 6.30 -5.10 -14.36
N ARG A 365 5.02 -4.71 -14.31
CA ARG A 365 4.23 -4.31 -15.47
C ARG A 365 3.45 -3.04 -15.21
N ILE A 366 3.11 -2.40 -16.32
CA ILE A 366 2.17 -1.28 -16.37
C ILE A 366 1.07 -1.64 -17.34
N PHE A 367 -0.16 -1.31 -16.98
CA PHE A 367 -1.30 -1.26 -17.87
C PHE A 367 -1.64 0.22 -18.07
N VAL A 368 -1.13 0.77 -19.18
CA VAL A 368 -1.29 2.18 -19.52
C VAL A 368 -2.71 2.40 -20.02
N ASN A 369 -3.48 3.24 -19.33
CA ASN A 369 -4.83 3.60 -19.72
C ASN A 369 -4.78 4.48 -20.98
N GLN A 370 -5.76 4.33 -21.87
CA GLN A 370 -5.80 5.01 -23.17
C GLN A 370 -7.08 5.84 -23.33
N ALA A 371 -7.71 6.21 -22.21
CA ALA A 371 -9.01 6.89 -22.21
C ALA A 371 -8.93 8.27 -22.88
N ARG A 372 -7.85 9.02 -22.63
CA ARG A 372 -7.62 10.40 -23.07
C ARG A 372 -6.46 10.55 -24.05
N SER A 373 -5.76 9.48 -24.42
CA SER A 373 -4.63 9.48 -25.37
C SER A 373 -5.02 9.72 -26.86
N LYS A 374 -5.98 10.61 -27.15
CA LYS A 374 -6.47 10.95 -28.50
C LYS A 374 -5.92 12.25 -29.08
#